data_AF-A0A0D2HKR9-F1
#
_entry.id   AF-A0A0D2HKR9-F1
#
_cell.length_a   1.000
_cell.length_b   1.000
_cell.length_c   1.000
_cell.angle_alpha   90.00
_cell.angle_beta   90.00
_cell.angle_gamma   90.00
#
_symmetry.space_group_name_H-M   'P 1'
#
loop_
_entity.id
_entity.type
_entity.pdbx_description
1 polymer ?
#
loop_
_entity_poly.entity_id
_entity_poly.type
_entity_poly.pdbx_seq_one_letter_code
_entity_poly.pdbx_strand_id
1 'polypeptide(L)'
;MARQSKWNIDDRKKLMKMVREGIAEQDIRRELAIGGVPMTAVEFAQQLKMAMVEAGQIKQASRKKSASSPKAYEVTNKGRLTITDFTALTGYETGATFTLEKPRGKSKAWRLVLVSED
;
A
#
# COMPACT_ATOMS: atom_id res chain seq x y z
N MET A 1 9.86 5.98 -4.03
CA MET A 1 9.69 6.75 -5.29
C MET A 1 9.27 5.77 -6.38
N ALA A 2 8.13 6.01 -7.05
CA ALA A 2 7.72 5.17 -8.17
C ALA A 2 8.71 5.36 -9.33
N ARG A 3 9.21 4.27 -9.92
CA ARG A 3 10.11 4.34 -11.07
C ARG A 3 9.39 5.07 -12.20
N GLN A 4 10.01 6.13 -12.75
CA GLN A 4 9.51 6.76 -13.96
C GLN A 4 9.42 5.70 -15.06
N SER A 5 8.23 5.53 -15.64
CA SER A 5 8.05 4.58 -16.74
C SER A 5 8.91 5.04 -17.91
N LYS A 6 9.62 4.11 -18.55
CA LYS A 6 10.39 4.39 -19.78
C LYS A 6 9.49 4.71 -20.98
N TRP A 7 8.18 4.62 -20.81
CA TRP A 7 7.15 4.71 -21.85
C TRP A 7 6.23 5.90 -21.57
N ASN A 8 6.00 6.70 -22.60
CA ASN A 8 5.09 7.83 -22.55
C ASN A 8 3.66 7.41 -22.94
N ILE A 9 2.72 8.36 -22.90
CA ILE A 9 1.30 8.11 -23.23
C ILE A 9 1.13 7.77 -24.71
N ASP A 10 1.97 8.33 -25.60
CA ASP A 10 1.86 8.13 -27.04
C ASP A 10 2.34 6.73 -27.45
N ASP A 11 3.38 6.20 -26.79
CA ASP A 11 3.83 4.81 -26.94
C ASP A 11 2.71 3.83 -26.55
N ARG A 12 1.97 4.15 -25.47
CA ARG A 12 0.83 3.35 -25.00
C ARG A 12 -0.37 3.42 -25.94
N LYS A 13 -0.64 4.58 -26.56
CA LYS A 13 -1.64 4.69 -27.64
C LYS A 13 -1.25 3.87 -28.87
N LYS A 14 0.03 3.92 -29.27
CA LYS A 14 0.55 3.12 -30.39
C LYS A 14 0.42 1.63 -30.11
N LEU A 15 0.76 1.19 -28.89
CA LEU A 15 0.55 -0.18 -28.42
C LEU A 15 -0.93 -0.59 -28.52
N MET A 16 -1.85 0.23 -28.03
CA MET A 16 -3.30 -0.06 -28.10
C MET A 16 -3.81 -0.13 -29.54
N LYS A 17 -3.28 0.70 -30.44
CA LYS A 17 -3.63 0.66 -31.86
C LYS A 17 -3.20 -0.68 -32.49
N MET A 18 -1.95 -1.08 -32.29
CA MET A 18 -1.42 -2.34 -32.84
C MET A 18 -2.13 -3.57 -32.29
N VAL A 19 -2.50 -3.55 -31.01
CA VAL A 19 -3.32 -4.61 -30.39
C VAL A 19 -4.71 -4.69 -31.03
N ARG A 20 -5.35 -3.54 -31.32
CA ARG A 20 -6.66 -3.52 -31.99
C ARG A 20 -6.59 -3.94 -33.46
N GLU A 21 -5.46 -3.68 -34.12
CA GLU A 21 -5.18 -4.12 -35.48
C GLU A 21 -4.83 -5.62 -35.56
N GLY A 22 -4.75 -6.32 -34.41
CA GLY A 22 -4.52 -7.75 -34.36
C GLY A 22 -3.07 -8.16 -34.61
N ILE A 23 -2.11 -7.24 -34.45
CA ILE A 23 -0.69 -7.53 -34.61
C ILE A 23 -0.23 -8.51 -33.52
N ALA A 24 0.62 -9.46 -33.90
CA ALA A 24 1.14 -10.45 -32.97
C ALA A 24 2.00 -9.79 -31.87
N GLU A 25 1.89 -10.31 -30.65
CA GLU A 25 2.55 -9.75 -29.48
C GLU A 25 4.08 -9.66 -29.65
N GLN A 26 4.70 -10.66 -30.29
CA GLN A 26 6.14 -10.67 -30.53
C GLN A 26 6.60 -9.51 -31.41
N ASP A 27 5.79 -9.13 -32.39
CA ASP A 27 6.09 -8.04 -33.31
C ASP A 27 5.91 -6.69 -32.62
N ILE A 28 4.84 -6.55 -31.81
CA ILE A 28 4.64 -5.34 -30.99
C ILE A 28 5.81 -5.12 -30.01
N ARG A 29 6.27 -6.20 -29.36
CA ARG A 29 7.40 -6.15 -28.43
C ARG A 29 8.72 -5.75 -29.12
N ARG A 30 8.89 -6.12 -30.40
CA ARG A 30 10.05 -5.74 -31.22
C ARG A 30 9.96 -4.29 -31.71
N GLU A 31 8.79 -3.87 -32.17
CA GLU A 31 8.59 -2.54 -32.73
C GLU A 31 8.66 -1.42 -31.69
N LEU A 32 8.19 -1.72 -30.47
CA LEU A 32 8.25 -0.78 -29.35
C LEU A 32 9.45 -1.06 -28.42
N ALA A 33 10.52 -1.65 -28.96
CA ALA A 33 11.76 -1.88 -28.24
C ALA A 33 12.40 -0.54 -27.81
N ILE A 34 12.83 -0.46 -26.55
CA ILE A 34 13.58 0.70 -26.06
C ILE A 34 15.07 0.37 -26.09
N GLY A 35 15.85 1.18 -26.81
CA GLY A 35 17.30 0.96 -26.95
C GLY A 35 17.64 -0.32 -27.71
N GLY A 36 16.78 -0.75 -28.64
CA GLY A 36 16.99 -1.96 -29.44
C GLY A 36 16.71 -3.28 -28.70
N VAL A 37 16.26 -3.23 -27.45
CA VAL A 37 15.90 -4.42 -26.67
C VAL A 37 14.39 -4.63 -26.70
N PRO A 38 13.91 -5.78 -27.24
CA PRO A 38 12.50 -6.10 -27.23
C PRO A 38 11.95 -6.18 -25.81
N MET A 39 10.72 -5.73 -25.63
CA MET A 39 10.05 -5.77 -24.34
C MET A 39 9.79 -7.22 -23.89
N THR A 40 9.99 -7.49 -22.60
CA THR A 40 9.64 -8.80 -22.03
C THR A 40 8.12 -9.00 -21.95
N ALA A 41 7.66 -10.25 -21.81
CA ALA A 41 6.23 -10.55 -21.64
C ALA A 41 5.60 -9.83 -20.44
N VAL A 42 6.35 -9.75 -19.34
CA VAL A 42 5.90 -9.09 -18.11
C VAL A 42 5.74 -7.59 -18.31
N GLU A 43 6.71 -6.96 -18.99
CA GLU A 43 6.65 -5.55 -19.30
C GLU A 43 5.52 -5.24 -20.30
N PHE A 44 5.31 -6.08 -21.32
CA PHE A 44 4.21 -5.93 -22.28
C PHE A 44 2.86 -5.97 -21.57
N ALA A 45 2.62 -6.98 -20.72
CA ALA A 45 1.39 -7.09 -19.96
C ALA A 45 1.17 -5.87 -19.03
N GLN A 46 2.24 -5.35 -18.43
CA GLN A 46 2.18 -4.15 -17.61
C GLN A 46 1.80 -2.90 -18.44
N GLN A 47 2.44 -2.69 -19.60
CA GLN A 47 2.12 -1.56 -20.48
C GLN A 47 0.71 -1.66 -21.07
N LEU A 48 0.29 -2.86 -21.48
CA LEU A 48 -1.06 -3.09 -21.98
C LEU A 48 -2.10 -2.75 -20.91
N LYS A 49 -1.91 -3.22 -19.67
CA LYS A 49 -2.80 -2.88 -18.57
C LYS A 49 -2.86 -1.38 -18.32
N MET A 50 -1.72 -0.68 -18.32
CA MET A 50 -1.69 0.76 -18.15
C MET A 50 -2.40 1.48 -19.30
N ALA A 51 -2.17 1.06 -20.54
CA ALA A 51 -2.80 1.64 -21.71
C ALA A 51 -4.33 1.43 -21.72
N MET A 52 -4.81 0.28 -21.25
CA MET A 52 -6.25 0.02 -21.08
C MET A 52 -6.88 0.85 -19.95
N VAL A 53 -6.13 1.14 -18.88
CA VAL A 53 -6.57 2.06 -17.82
C VAL A 53 -6.66 3.49 -18.36
N GLU A 54 -5.66 3.94 -19.11
CA GLU A 54 -5.63 5.27 -19.76
C GLU A 54 -6.73 5.43 -20.81
N ALA A 55 -7.01 4.37 -21.57
CA ALA A 55 -8.10 4.33 -22.55
C ALA A 55 -9.50 4.22 -21.90
N GLY A 56 -9.60 4.19 -20.57
CA GLY A 56 -10.86 4.07 -19.83
C GLY A 56 -11.55 2.72 -19.93
N GLN A 57 -10.89 1.70 -20.52
CA GLN A 57 -11.43 0.34 -20.65
C GLN A 57 -11.36 -0.42 -19.32
N ILE A 58 -10.43 -0.05 -18.42
CA ILE A 58 -10.29 -0.64 -17.09
C ILE A 58 -10.38 0.47 -16.04
N LYS A 59 -11.40 0.41 -15.16
CA LYS A 59 -11.45 1.26 -13.97
C LYS A 59 -10.37 0.79 -12.99
N GLN A 60 -9.37 1.64 -12.73
CA GLN A 60 -8.42 1.38 -11.66
C GLN A 60 -9.14 1.51 -10.31
N ALA A 61 -9.52 0.38 -9.72
CA ALA A 61 -10.05 0.39 -8.37
C ALA A 61 -8.95 0.90 -7.42
N SER A 62 -9.13 2.11 -6.87
CA SER A 62 -8.26 2.60 -5.81
C SER A 62 -8.43 1.68 -4.60
N ARG A 63 -7.33 1.07 -4.14
CA ARG A 63 -7.38 0.26 -2.93
C ARG A 63 -7.69 1.20 -1.76
N LYS A 64 -8.91 1.14 -1.21
CA LYS A 64 -9.26 1.89 0.00
C LYS A 64 -8.24 1.52 1.08
N LYS A 65 -7.51 2.50 1.60
CA LYS A 65 -6.66 2.30 2.77
C LYS A 65 -7.59 1.94 3.93
N SER A 66 -7.58 0.68 4.34
CA SER A 66 -8.16 0.30 5.63
C SER A 66 -7.24 0.90 6.69
N ALA A 67 -7.58 2.09 7.19
CA ALA A 67 -7.02 2.55 8.44
C ALA A 67 -7.52 1.57 9.49
N SER A 68 -6.63 0.67 9.95
CA SER A 68 -6.90 -0.14 11.13
C SER A 68 -7.22 0.84 12.25
N SER A 69 -8.43 0.79 12.81
CA SER A 69 -8.71 1.49 14.05
C SER A 69 -7.70 1.03 15.11
N PRO A 70 -7.18 1.95 15.94
CA PRO A 70 -6.26 1.58 17.00
C PRO A 70 -6.96 0.63 17.98
N LYS A 71 -6.30 -0.49 18.30
CA LYS A 71 -6.85 -1.47 19.25
C LYS A 71 -6.75 -0.89 20.66
N ALA A 72 -7.89 -0.78 21.32
CA ALA A 72 -7.98 -0.36 22.71
C ALA A 72 -7.77 -1.56 23.65
N TYR A 73 -7.07 -1.34 24.75
CA TYR A 73 -6.75 -2.32 25.78
C TYR A 73 -7.18 -1.76 27.14
N GLU A 74 -7.98 -2.52 27.86
CA GLU A 74 -8.46 -2.16 29.20
C GLU A 74 -7.61 -2.84 30.27
N VAL A 75 -7.29 -2.11 31.34
CA VAL A 75 -6.61 -2.67 32.52
C VAL A 75 -7.61 -3.48 33.33
N THR A 76 -7.40 -4.80 33.40
CA THR A 76 -8.28 -5.73 34.11
C THR A 76 -7.62 -6.35 35.35
N ASN A 77 -8.45 -6.79 36.31
CA ASN A 77 -7.98 -7.35 37.60
C ASN A 77 -7.40 -8.77 37.51
N LYS A 78 -7.38 -9.39 36.32
CA LYS A 78 -7.12 -10.83 36.13
C LYS A 78 -5.85 -11.12 35.32
N GLY A 79 -4.91 -10.17 35.26
CA GLY A 79 -3.66 -10.28 34.50
C GLY A 79 -2.47 -10.84 35.29
N ARG A 80 -1.44 -11.32 34.57
CA ARG A 80 -0.17 -11.85 35.12
C ARG A 80 0.73 -10.76 35.75
N LEU A 81 0.37 -9.48 35.58
CA LEU A 81 0.87 -8.37 36.38
C LEU A 81 -0.22 -8.04 37.39
N THR A 82 0.05 -8.25 38.67
CA THR A 82 -0.84 -7.80 39.75
C THR A 82 -1.04 -6.28 39.60
N ILE A 83 -2.27 -5.79 39.80
CA ILE A 83 -2.66 -4.38 39.64
C ILE A 83 -1.65 -3.45 40.34
N THR A 84 -1.13 -3.87 41.50
CA THR A 84 -0.09 -3.17 42.27
C THR A 84 1.14 -2.81 41.45
N ASP A 85 1.61 -3.71 40.58
CA ASP A 85 2.86 -3.53 39.84
C ASP A 85 2.63 -2.63 38.62
N PHE A 86 1.48 -2.77 37.97
CA PHE A 86 1.11 -1.91 36.84
C PHE A 86 0.75 -0.49 37.29
N THR A 87 -0.02 -0.35 38.37
CA THR A 87 -0.35 0.95 38.97
C THR A 87 0.90 1.62 39.55
N ALA A 88 1.83 0.89 40.16
CA ALA A 88 3.10 1.47 40.62
C ALA A 88 3.98 1.97 39.47
N LEU A 89 4.00 1.25 38.33
CA LEU A 89 4.84 1.61 37.17
C LEU A 89 4.22 2.71 36.29
N THR A 90 2.90 2.76 36.20
CA THR A 90 2.20 3.62 35.23
C THR A 90 1.30 4.68 35.88
N GLY A 91 0.94 4.52 37.15
CA GLY A 91 0.05 5.42 37.88
C GLY A 91 -1.44 5.24 37.59
N TYR A 92 -1.84 4.27 36.75
CA TYR A 92 -3.23 4.09 36.34
C TYR A 92 -3.94 2.95 37.07
N GLU A 93 -5.22 3.17 37.38
CA GLU A 93 -6.09 2.20 38.03
C GLU A 93 -6.86 1.33 37.03
N THR A 94 -7.55 0.33 37.57
CA THR A 94 -8.36 -0.63 36.81
C THR A 94 -9.57 0.06 36.18
N GLY A 95 -9.85 -0.27 34.91
CA GLY A 95 -10.83 0.43 34.08
C GLY A 95 -10.23 1.50 33.14
N ALA A 96 -8.94 1.84 33.31
CA ALA A 96 -8.25 2.72 32.36
C ALA A 96 -8.08 2.03 30.98
N THR A 97 -8.40 2.77 29.91
CA THR A 97 -8.30 2.30 28.53
C THR A 97 -7.10 2.91 27.82
N PHE A 98 -6.32 2.08 27.13
CA PHE A 98 -5.12 2.49 26.41
C PHE A 98 -5.15 2.10 24.95
N THR A 99 -4.52 2.90 24.10
CA THR A 99 -4.17 2.50 22.73
C THR A 99 -2.68 2.31 22.59
N LEU A 100 -2.30 1.37 21.72
CA LEU A 100 -0.90 1.10 21.43
C LEU A 100 -0.49 1.86 20.16
N GLU A 101 0.34 2.88 20.33
CA GLU A 101 0.88 3.65 19.21
C GLU A 101 2.23 3.13 18.74
N LYS A 102 2.39 3.10 17.42
CA LYS A 102 3.68 2.80 16.78
C LYS A 102 4.73 3.85 17.19
N PRO A 103 6.01 3.48 17.22
CA PRO A 103 7.08 4.42 17.51
C PRO A 103 7.05 5.62 16.56
N ARG A 104 7.25 6.83 17.09
CA ARG A 104 7.29 8.08 16.33
C ARG A 104 8.69 8.72 16.41
N GLY A 105 9.10 9.39 15.33
CA GLY A 105 10.38 10.09 15.27
C GLY A 105 11.59 9.15 15.33
N LYS A 106 12.55 9.44 16.21
CA LYS A 106 13.76 8.62 16.43
C LYS A 106 13.55 7.45 17.39
N SER A 107 12.39 7.35 18.04
CA SER A 107 12.10 6.27 19.00
C SER A 107 11.81 4.96 18.27
N LYS A 108 12.28 3.85 18.83
CA LYS A 108 11.92 2.47 18.41
C LYS A 108 10.91 1.81 19.35
N ALA A 109 10.58 2.45 20.47
CA ALA A 109 9.68 1.91 21.48
C ALA A 109 8.21 2.23 21.16
N TRP A 110 7.34 1.25 21.35
CA TRP A 110 5.89 1.40 21.31
C TRP A 110 5.42 2.21 22.51
N ARG A 111 4.34 2.97 22.34
CA ARG A 111 3.80 3.85 23.39
C ARG A 111 2.40 3.40 23.78
N LEU A 112 2.15 3.32 25.08
CA LEU A 112 0.80 3.25 25.64
C LEU A 112 0.30 4.68 25.80
N VAL A 113 -0.84 4.98 25.18
CA VAL A 113 -1.49 6.29 25.27
C VAL A 113 -2.85 6.09 25.91
N LEU A 114 -3.11 6.82 26.99
CA LEU A 114 -4.41 6.81 27.64
C LEU A 114 -5.46 7.33 26.66
N VAL A 115 -6.56 6.60 26.51
CA VAL A 115 -7.75 7.10 25.81
C VAL A 115 -8.54 7.86 26.85
N SER A 116 -8.44 9.19 26.84
CA SER A 116 -9.34 10.04 27.62
C SER A 116 -10.76 9.84 27.09
N GLU A 117 -11.67 9.36 27.95
CA GLU A 117 -13.11 9.50 27.70
C GLU A 117 -13.46 10.98 27.91
N ASP A 118 -13.87 11.67 26.85
CA ASP A 118 -14.67 12.91 26.93
C ASP A 118 -16.12 12.54 27.31
#